data_AF-A0A9W7D161-F1
#
_entry.id   AF-A0A9W7D161-F1
#
_cell.length_a   1.000
_cell.length_b   1.000
_cell.length_c   1.000
_cell.angle_alpha   90.00
_cell.angle_beta   90.00
_cell.angle_gamma   90.00
#
_symmetry.space_group_name_H-M   'P 1'
#
loop_
_entity.id
_entity.type
_entity.pdbx_description
1 polymer ?
#
loop_
_entity_poly.entity_id
_entity_poly.type
_entity_poly.pdbx_seq_one_letter_code
_entity_poly.pdbx_strand_id
1 'polypeptide(L)'
;MRSTGRRRADRSTELEHLRVVDPQRRSTIGAAAQACFLPPTTLFRQLRFGKLRVETSVAKPMLSDDNKESRIAFSVGYPKPVHRRKGKRHIPKVMVLAAVARPRHEPVTGKFFDGNLGVWAFLTHEPAKRSSRNRPAGTMVPYPLAVNKGTYRNMLVEHVPPSIRAKIPRAAEGRHITVQQDNASPHIQPDDVAWRQAVNASGCEVHLRFQPPNSPDMNVLDLAVFSAL
;
A
#
# COMPACT_ATOMS: atom_id res chain seq x y z
N MET A 1 -38.83 -24.49 -9.28
CA MET A 1 -37.56 -25.04 -8.74
C MET A 1 -37.74 -25.36 -7.26
N ARG A 2 -37.67 -26.64 -6.85
CA ARG A 2 -37.70 -27.02 -5.42
C ARG A 2 -36.27 -26.89 -4.87
N SER A 3 -36.03 -26.04 -3.89
CA SER A 3 -34.69 -25.89 -3.30
C SER A 3 -34.32 -27.13 -2.49
N THR A 4 -33.45 -27.96 -3.06
CA THR A 4 -32.88 -29.16 -2.44
C THR A 4 -31.68 -28.80 -1.57
N GLY A 5 -31.93 -28.01 -0.53
CA GLY A 5 -30.94 -27.70 0.51
C GLY A 5 -31.56 -27.92 1.89
N ARG A 6 -30.75 -28.40 2.86
CA ARG A 6 -31.18 -28.45 4.25
C ARG A 6 -31.57 -27.04 4.69
N ARG A 7 -32.87 -26.83 4.95
CA ARG A 7 -33.37 -25.55 5.44
C ARG A 7 -32.59 -25.18 6.70
N ARG A 8 -32.06 -23.96 6.71
CA ARG A 8 -31.34 -23.46 7.88
C ARG A 8 -32.34 -23.38 9.02
N ALA A 9 -31.95 -23.87 10.20
CA ALA A 9 -32.77 -23.72 11.39
C ALA A 9 -32.99 -22.23 11.65
N ASP A 10 -34.24 -21.82 11.78
CA ASP A 10 -34.56 -20.51 12.33
C ASP A 10 -34.14 -20.52 13.80
N ARG A 11 -33.41 -19.47 14.18
CA ARG A 11 -32.85 -19.30 15.54
C ARG A 11 -33.26 -17.96 16.13
N SER A 12 -34.31 -17.34 15.55
CA SER A 12 -34.84 -16.04 15.95
C SER A 12 -35.13 -15.99 17.45
N THR A 13 -35.83 -17.00 17.98
CA THR A 13 -36.17 -17.12 19.40
C THR A 13 -34.94 -17.14 20.32
N GLU A 14 -33.91 -17.91 19.99
CA GLU A 14 -32.69 -17.98 20.79
C GLU A 14 -31.91 -16.65 20.73
N LEU A 15 -31.88 -15.98 19.58
CA LEU A 15 -31.21 -14.68 19.44
C LEU A 15 -31.93 -13.56 20.21
N GLU A 16 -33.25 -13.63 20.35
CA GLU A 16 -34.04 -12.66 21.13
C GLU A 16 -33.64 -12.65 22.62
N HIS A 17 -33.15 -13.77 23.17
CA HIS A 17 -32.62 -13.80 24.54
C HIS A 17 -31.47 -12.80 24.76
N LEU A 18 -30.71 -12.45 23.71
CA LEU A 18 -29.65 -11.46 23.85
C LEU A 18 -30.16 -10.04 24.10
N ARG A 19 -31.42 -9.73 23.82
CA ARG A 19 -31.97 -8.38 24.07
C ARG A 19 -32.12 -8.06 25.54
N VAL A 20 -32.44 -9.07 26.36
CA VAL A 20 -32.61 -8.92 27.82
C VAL A 20 -31.31 -9.09 28.59
N VAL A 21 -30.24 -9.55 27.92
CA VAL A 21 -28.91 -9.73 28.52
C VAL A 21 -28.16 -8.41 28.55
N ASP A 22 -27.67 -8.03 29.73
CA ASP A 22 -26.84 -6.83 29.92
C ASP A 22 -25.66 -6.80 28.91
N PRO A 23 -25.41 -5.67 28.22
CA PRO A 23 -24.35 -5.56 27.22
C PRO A 23 -22.96 -6.02 27.69
N GLN A 24 -22.60 -5.81 28.96
CA GLN A 24 -21.31 -6.22 29.51
C GLN A 24 -21.18 -7.76 29.55
N ARG A 25 -22.30 -8.45 29.80
CA ARG A 25 -22.38 -9.92 29.89
C ARG A 25 -22.50 -10.62 28.54
N ARG A 26 -22.55 -9.87 27.44
CA ARG A 26 -22.55 -10.37 26.04
C ARG A 26 -21.53 -9.67 25.13
N SER A 27 -20.48 -9.12 25.74
CA SER A 27 -19.41 -8.37 25.04
C SER A 27 -18.51 -9.23 24.16
N THR A 28 -18.44 -10.55 24.42
CA THR A 28 -17.70 -11.51 23.60
C THR A 28 -18.64 -12.56 23.01
N ILE A 29 -18.23 -13.18 21.89
CA ILE A 29 -19.01 -14.25 21.25
C ILE A 29 -19.25 -15.41 22.23
N GLY A 30 -18.26 -15.78 23.05
CA GLY A 30 -18.41 -16.86 24.03
C GLY A 30 -19.47 -16.54 25.09
N ALA A 31 -19.41 -15.35 25.69
CA ALA A 31 -20.36 -14.92 26.71
C ALA A 31 -21.77 -14.76 26.15
N ALA A 32 -21.90 -14.16 24.96
CA ALA A 32 -23.18 -14.04 24.27
C ALA A 32 -23.76 -15.41 23.93
N ALA A 33 -22.94 -16.35 23.46
CA ALA A 33 -23.38 -17.69 23.09
C ALA A 33 -23.89 -18.48 24.30
N GLN A 34 -23.21 -18.36 25.45
CA GLN A 34 -23.69 -18.91 26.72
C GLN A 34 -25.04 -18.31 27.13
N ALA A 35 -25.21 -17.00 26.97
CA ALA A 35 -26.43 -16.30 27.37
C ALA A 35 -27.66 -16.64 26.50
N CYS A 36 -27.46 -17.00 25.23
CA CYS A 36 -28.53 -17.49 24.36
C CYS A 36 -28.57 -19.02 24.20
N PHE A 37 -27.79 -19.76 24.99
CA PHE A 37 -27.69 -21.22 24.96
C PHE A 37 -27.35 -21.79 23.57
N LEU A 38 -26.51 -21.08 22.81
CA LEU A 38 -26.01 -21.52 21.51
C LEU A 38 -24.53 -21.87 21.58
N PRO A 39 -24.03 -22.77 20.73
CA PRO A 39 -22.60 -22.93 20.54
C PRO A 39 -21.98 -21.62 19.99
N PRO A 40 -20.77 -21.22 20.44
CA PRO A 40 -20.10 -20.01 19.95
C PRO A 40 -19.94 -19.94 18.43
N THR A 41 -19.68 -21.08 17.80
CA THR A 41 -19.58 -21.23 16.33
C THR A 41 -20.91 -20.93 15.63
N THR A 42 -22.03 -21.31 16.25
CA THR A 42 -23.37 -21.04 15.73
C THR A 42 -23.69 -19.55 15.82
N LEU A 43 -23.38 -18.91 16.95
CA LEU A 43 -23.58 -17.48 17.13
C LEU A 43 -22.71 -16.65 16.17
N PHE A 44 -21.43 -17.02 16.01
CA PHE A 44 -20.54 -16.41 15.03
C PHE A 44 -21.08 -16.51 13.59
N ARG A 45 -21.71 -17.65 13.25
CA ARG A 45 -22.33 -17.83 11.94
C ARG A 45 -23.55 -16.92 11.75
N GLN A 46 -24.37 -16.72 12.78
CA GLN A 46 -25.50 -15.78 12.74
C GLN A 46 -25.03 -14.31 12.61
N LEU A 47 -23.91 -13.97 13.24
CA LEU A 47 -23.23 -12.67 13.05
C LEU A 47 -22.79 -12.48 11.59
N ARG A 48 -22.11 -13.48 11.00
CA ARG A 48 -21.70 -13.47 9.59
C ARG A 48 -22.88 -13.37 8.61
N PHE A 49 -24.03 -13.94 8.97
CA PHE A 49 -25.26 -13.85 8.17
C PHE A 49 -26.06 -12.56 8.41
N GLY A 50 -25.54 -11.62 9.20
CA GLY A 50 -26.16 -10.32 9.44
C GLY A 50 -27.42 -10.37 10.30
N LYS A 51 -27.69 -11.48 10.99
CA LYS A 51 -28.74 -11.57 12.00
C LYS A 51 -28.31 -10.91 13.30
N LEU A 52 -27.00 -11.02 13.59
CA LEU A 52 -26.19 -10.28 14.57
C LEU A 52 -25.67 -8.91 14.06
N ARG A 53 -25.56 -7.88 14.93
CA ARG A 53 -24.65 -6.74 14.73
C ARG A 53 -23.78 -6.55 15.98
N VAL A 54 -22.52 -6.18 15.78
CA VAL A 54 -21.63 -5.75 16.86
C VAL A 54 -21.77 -4.24 16.99
N GLU A 55 -22.21 -3.76 18.15
CA GLU A 55 -22.24 -2.34 18.49
C GLU A 55 -21.01 -2.00 19.34
N THR A 56 -20.35 -0.89 19.02
CA THR A 56 -19.23 -0.38 19.82
C THR A 56 -19.66 0.91 20.49
N SER A 57 -19.74 0.89 21.82
CA SER A 57 -20.03 2.12 22.58
C SER A 57 -18.74 2.92 22.77
N VAL A 58 -18.21 3.50 21.69
CA VAL A 58 -17.29 4.63 21.85
C VAL A 58 -18.16 5.84 22.18
N ALA A 59 -18.47 6.01 23.46
CA ALA A 59 -19.13 7.22 23.94
C ALA A 59 -18.15 8.39 23.72
N LYS A 60 -18.27 9.07 22.58
CA LYS A 60 -17.81 10.46 22.51
C LYS A 60 -18.62 11.20 23.57
N PRO A 61 -17.99 11.89 24.52
CA PRO A 61 -18.75 12.63 25.52
C PRO A 61 -19.76 13.54 24.80
N MET A 62 -21.03 13.44 25.17
CA MET A 62 -22.04 14.34 24.60
C MET A 62 -21.63 15.76 24.95
N LEU A 63 -21.56 16.62 23.94
CA LEU A 63 -21.31 18.04 24.16
C LEU A 63 -22.59 18.62 24.77
N SER A 64 -22.51 19.10 26.01
CA SER A 64 -23.51 20.01 26.56
C SER A 64 -23.59 21.26 25.67
N ASP A 65 -24.67 22.01 25.79
CA ASP A 65 -24.82 23.26 25.04
C ASP A 65 -23.71 24.27 25.44
N ASP A 66 -23.32 24.31 26.73
CA ASP A 66 -22.14 25.06 27.20
C ASP A 66 -20.84 24.64 26.51
N ASN A 67 -20.64 23.33 26.30
CA ASN A 67 -19.47 22.81 25.59
C ASN A 67 -19.50 23.20 24.10
N LYS A 68 -20.69 23.27 23.48
CA LYS A 68 -20.83 23.72 22.09
C LYS A 68 -20.55 25.21 21.99
N GLU A 69 -21.10 26.02 22.88
CA GLU A 69 -20.87 27.47 22.94
C GLU A 69 -19.41 27.80 23.17
N SER A 70 -18.77 27.17 24.16
CA SER A 70 -17.34 27.35 24.45
C SER A 70 -16.47 27.02 23.25
N ARG A 71 -16.82 25.97 22.49
CA ARG A 71 -16.08 25.57 21.28
C ARG A 71 -16.31 26.52 20.11
N ILE A 72 -17.50 27.07 19.95
CA ILE A 72 -17.81 28.08 18.94
C ILE A 72 -17.09 29.38 19.27
N ALA A 73 -17.18 29.85 20.52
CA ALA A 73 -16.47 31.04 21.00
C ALA A 73 -14.96 30.92 20.82
N PHE A 74 -14.39 29.76 21.18
CA PHE A 74 -12.98 29.46 20.94
C PHE A 74 -12.65 29.56 19.44
N SER A 75 -13.47 28.95 18.57
CA SER A 75 -13.24 28.90 17.13
C SER A 75 -13.45 30.25 16.42
N VAL A 76 -14.37 31.09 16.90
CA VAL A 76 -14.62 32.45 16.39
C VAL A 76 -13.48 33.41 16.76
N GLY A 77 -12.82 33.18 17.90
CA GLY A 77 -11.63 33.92 18.33
C GLY A 77 -10.38 33.64 17.50
N TYR A 78 -10.34 32.55 16.74
CA TYR A 78 -9.25 32.30 15.78
C TYR A 78 -9.59 32.94 14.44
N PRO A 79 -8.75 33.85 13.91
CA PRO A 79 -8.92 34.31 12.55
C PRO A 79 -8.88 33.11 11.61
N LYS A 80 -9.85 33.00 10.69
CA LYS A 80 -9.82 31.98 9.64
C LYS A 80 -8.44 32.04 8.97
N PRO A 81 -7.62 30.99 9.02
CA PRO A 81 -6.31 31.03 8.41
C PRO A 81 -6.50 31.34 6.92
N VAL A 82 -5.90 32.42 6.45
CA VAL A 82 -5.89 32.77 5.04
C VAL A 82 -5.01 31.74 4.33
N HIS A 83 -5.63 30.67 3.83
CA HIS A 83 -4.93 29.66 3.05
C HIS A 83 -4.57 30.20 1.66
N ARG A 84 -3.48 30.95 1.57
CA ARG A 84 -2.85 31.24 0.27
C ARG A 84 -2.11 30.00 -0.22
N ARG A 85 -2.82 29.06 -0.85
CA ARG A 85 -2.16 27.95 -1.56
C ARG A 85 -1.55 28.51 -2.85
N LYS A 86 -0.22 28.64 -2.88
CA LYS A 86 0.48 28.85 -4.15
C LYS A 86 0.21 27.66 -5.07
N GLY A 87 -0.05 27.91 -6.34
CA GLY A 87 -0.16 26.84 -7.33
C GLY A 87 1.14 26.03 -7.36
N LYS A 88 1.03 24.70 -7.26
CA LYS A 88 2.20 23.79 -7.27
C LYS A 88 2.88 23.66 -8.64
N ARG A 89 2.47 24.46 -9.64
CA ARG A 89 3.02 24.42 -11.00
C ARG A 89 4.51 24.76 -11.05
N HIS A 90 5.01 25.55 -10.09
CA HIS A 90 6.43 25.89 -10.02
C HIS A 90 7.30 24.78 -9.41
N ILE A 91 6.69 23.75 -8.80
CA ILE A 91 7.42 22.68 -8.13
C ILE A 91 7.86 21.69 -9.21
N PRO A 92 9.17 21.46 -9.39
CA PRO A 92 9.65 20.47 -10.34
C PRO A 92 9.05 19.09 -10.03
N LYS A 93 8.54 18.43 -11.06
CA LYS A 93 8.09 17.04 -10.96
C LYS A 93 9.26 16.13 -11.33
N VAL A 94 9.54 15.16 -10.47
CA VAL A 94 10.61 14.18 -10.66
C VAL A 94 9.95 12.82 -10.86
N MET A 95 10.37 12.12 -11.90
CA MET A 95 9.96 10.73 -12.12
C MET A 95 10.90 9.81 -11.35
N VAL A 96 10.39 8.67 -10.90
CA VAL A 96 11.18 7.66 -10.17
C VAL A 96 10.95 6.27 -10.76
N LEU A 97 12.00 5.45 -10.77
CA LEU A 97 11.92 4.00 -10.92
C LEU A 97 11.77 3.38 -9.54
N ALA A 98 10.68 2.68 -9.29
CA ALA A 98 10.46 1.94 -8.05
C ALA A 98 10.48 0.44 -8.34
N ALA A 99 11.22 -0.33 -7.54
CA ALA A 99 11.23 -1.78 -7.61
C ALA A 99 10.88 -2.35 -6.23
N VAL A 100 9.81 -3.15 -6.21
CA VAL A 100 9.32 -3.83 -5.01
C VAL A 100 9.03 -5.29 -5.33
N ALA A 101 9.04 -6.11 -4.30
CA ALA A 101 8.75 -7.53 -4.33
C ALA A 101 7.87 -7.88 -3.13
N ARG A 102 7.32 -9.09 -3.14
CA ARG A 102 6.50 -9.58 -2.03
C ARG A 102 7.37 -9.72 -0.76
N PRO A 103 7.00 -9.06 0.36
CA PRO A 103 7.67 -9.28 1.63
C PRO A 103 7.59 -10.75 2.03
N ARG A 104 8.68 -11.32 2.51
CA ARG A 104 8.74 -12.74 2.89
C ARG A 104 9.79 -13.01 3.95
N HIS A 105 9.52 -14.00 4.78
CA HIS A 105 10.49 -14.53 5.73
C HIS A 105 11.43 -15.50 5.01
N GLU A 106 12.75 -15.36 5.23
CA GLU A 106 13.74 -16.32 4.72
C GLU A 106 14.01 -17.41 5.77
N PRO A 107 13.58 -18.66 5.54
CA PRO A 107 13.70 -19.72 6.53
C PRO A 107 15.16 -20.08 6.86
N VAL A 108 16.10 -19.90 5.93
CA VAL A 108 17.51 -20.29 6.14
C VAL A 108 18.26 -19.29 7.01
N THR A 109 18.10 -17.99 6.73
CA THR A 109 18.81 -16.92 7.46
C THR A 109 18.04 -16.38 8.65
N GLY A 110 16.76 -16.73 8.78
CA GLY A 110 15.85 -16.19 9.81
C GLY A 110 15.56 -14.69 9.64
N LYS A 111 16.02 -14.07 8.55
CA LYS A 111 15.82 -12.64 8.28
C LYS A 111 14.52 -12.42 7.53
N PHE A 112 13.88 -11.28 7.81
CA PHE A 112 12.71 -10.83 7.07
C PHE A 112 13.14 -9.94 5.90
N PHE A 113 12.70 -10.27 4.69
CA PHE A 113 12.81 -9.39 3.53
C PHE A 113 11.54 -8.56 3.43
N ASP A 114 11.68 -7.24 3.53
CA ASP A 114 10.59 -6.26 3.57
C ASP A 114 9.94 -5.99 2.20
N GLY A 115 10.47 -6.60 1.13
CA GLY A 115 9.97 -6.40 -0.22
C GLY A 115 10.52 -5.17 -0.93
N ASN A 116 11.35 -4.34 -0.29
CA ASN A 116 11.84 -3.11 -0.90
C ASN A 116 13.19 -3.32 -1.61
N LEU A 117 13.22 -3.22 -2.94
CA LEU A 117 14.47 -3.22 -3.69
C LEU A 117 15.06 -1.81 -3.79
N GLY A 118 14.23 -0.82 -4.10
CA GLY A 118 14.63 0.58 -4.05
C GLY A 118 13.72 1.51 -4.86
N VAL A 119 14.02 2.81 -4.72
CA VAL A 119 13.41 3.90 -5.49
C VAL A 119 14.52 4.82 -5.97
N TRP A 120 14.61 5.03 -7.28
CA TRP A 120 15.68 5.79 -7.92
C TRP A 120 15.08 6.89 -8.79
N ALA A 121 15.46 8.13 -8.52
CA ALA A 121 14.94 9.28 -9.24
C ALA A 121 15.68 9.51 -10.57
N PHE A 122 14.93 9.82 -11.62
CA PHE A 122 15.48 10.24 -12.90
C PHE A 122 16.02 11.66 -12.80
N LEU A 123 17.27 11.79 -12.36
CA LEU A 123 17.95 13.06 -12.10
C LEU A 123 19.34 13.09 -12.73
N THR A 124 19.74 14.25 -13.21
CA THR A 124 21.14 14.60 -13.48
C THR A 124 21.57 15.67 -12.50
N HIS A 125 22.85 15.73 -12.14
CA HIS A 125 23.38 16.83 -11.34
C HIS A 125 24.08 17.82 -12.28
N GLU A 126 23.61 19.07 -12.30
CA GLU A 126 24.22 20.13 -13.08
C GLU A 126 24.58 21.32 -12.19
N PRO A 127 25.66 22.05 -12.50
CA PRO A 127 26.05 23.23 -11.74
C PRO A 127 25.02 24.35 -11.88
N ALA A 128 24.77 25.03 -10.78
CA ALA A 128 23.85 26.14 -10.74
C ALA A 128 24.28 27.31 -11.63
N LYS A 129 23.49 27.62 -12.66
CA LYS A 129 23.76 28.77 -13.56
C LYS A 129 23.66 30.14 -12.89
N ARG A 130 22.83 30.28 -11.86
CA ARG A 130 22.61 31.54 -11.14
C ARG A 130 22.67 31.30 -9.64
N SER A 131 23.23 32.28 -8.93
CA SER A 131 23.15 32.34 -7.48
C SER A 131 21.72 32.70 -7.05
N SER A 132 21.30 32.14 -5.91
CA SER A 132 20.10 32.52 -5.18
C SER A 132 20.42 32.57 -3.69
N ARG A 133 19.50 33.11 -2.90
CA ARG A 133 19.69 33.27 -1.44
C ARG A 133 20.14 31.98 -0.73
N ASN A 134 19.69 30.81 -1.21
CA ASN A 134 19.97 29.53 -0.56
C ASN A 134 20.96 28.65 -1.34
N ARG A 135 21.52 29.14 -2.45
CA ARG A 135 22.29 28.32 -3.40
C ARG A 135 23.20 29.19 -4.25
N PRO A 136 24.52 29.21 -4.01
CA PRO A 136 25.49 29.87 -4.87
C PRO A 136 25.49 29.31 -6.31
N ALA A 137 25.93 30.11 -7.26
CA ALA A 137 26.25 29.64 -8.61
C ALA A 137 27.37 28.57 -8.53
N GLY A 138 27.32 27.57 -9.41
CA GLY A 138 28.25 26.44 -9.43
C GLY A 138 27.86 25.26 -8.53
N THR A 139 26.95 25.42 -7.55
CA THR A 139 26.50 24.28 -6.74
C THR A 139 25.81 23.22 -7.61
N MET A 140 26.26 21.96 -7.51
CA MET A 140 25.66 20.82 -8.22
C MET A 140 24.25 20.57 -7.68
N VAL A 141 23.24 20.70 -8.55
CA VAL A 141 21.84 20.50 -8.18
C VAL A 141 21.19 19.46 -9.06
N PRO A 142 20.30 18.61 -8.51
CA PRO A 142 19.48 17.71 -9.31
C PRO A 142 18.54 18.46 -10.26
N TYR A 143 18.56 18.05 -11.53
CA TYR A 143 17.62 18.43 -12.57
C TYR A 143 16.86 17.19 -13.06
N PRO A 144 15.52 17.26 -13.20
CA PRO A 144 14.73 16.14 -13.71
C PRO A 144 15.17 15.73 -15.12
N LEU A 145 15.41 14.44 -15.30
CA LEU A 145 15.62 13.84 -16.61
C LEU A 145 14.29 13.35 -17.18
N ALA A 146 14.11 13.55 -18.48
CA ALA A 146 12.99 12.97 -19.20
C ALA A 146 13.13 11.45 -19.26
N VAL A 147 12.05 10.73 -18.95
CA VAL A 147 12.04 9.26 -19.04
C VAL A 147 11.75 8.85 -20.48
N ASN A 148 12.79 8.38 -21.16
CA ASN A 148 12.73 7.71 -22.45
C ASN A 148 13.30 6.30 -22.36
N LYS A 149 13.19 5.53 -23.45
CA LYS A 149 13.62 4.13 -23.50
C LYS A 149 15.08 3.92 -23.12
N GLY A 150 15.98 4.83 -23.51
CA GLY A 150 17.40 4.76 -23.17
C GLY A 150 17.65 5.03 -21.69
N THR A 151 17.09 6.12 -21.15
CA THR A 151 17.23 6.46 -19.72
C THR A 151 16.60 5.40 -18.82
N TYR A 152 15.45 4.84 -19.21
CA TYR A 152 14.79 3.78 -18.47
C TYR A 152 15.62 2.50 -18.46
N ARG A 153 16.15 2.08 -19.62
CA ARG A 153 17.07 0.94 -19.73
C ARG A 153 18.25 1.08 -18.78
N ASN A 154 18.93 2.23 -18.81
CA ASN A 154 20.11 2.47 -17.99
C ASN A 154 19.78 2.35 -16.49
N MET A 155 18.72 3.03 -16.04
CA MET A 155 18.27 2.96 -14.65
C MET A 155 17.89 1.54 -14.24
N LEU A 156 17.20 0.80 -15.12
CA LEU A 156 16.78 -0.58 -14.86
C LEU A 156 18.00 -1.50 -14.70
N VAL A 157 18.95 -1.42 -15.63
CA VAL A 157 20.19 -2.22 -15.65
C VAL A 157 21.10 -1.89 -14.47
N GLU A 158 21.27 -0.60 -14.17
CA GLU A 158 22.19 -0.13 -13.13
C GLU A 158 21.73 -0.53 -11.73
N HIS A 159 20.41 -0.53 -11.48
CA HIS A 159 19.89 -0.64 -10.13
C HIS A 159 19.18 -1.96 -9.84
N VAL A 160 18.40 -2.50 -10.77
CA VAL A 160 17.48 -3.61 -10.44
C VAL A 160 18.21 -4.95 -10.27
N PRO A 161 19.01 -5.46 -11.24
CA PRO A 161 19.73 -6.72 -11.06
C PRO A 161 20.68 -6.71 -9.85
N PRO A 162 21.48 -5.65 -9.62
CA PRO A 162 22.33 -5.57 -8.42
C PRO A 162 21.51 -5.58 -7.12
N SER A 163 20.40 -4.85 -7.06
CA SER A 163 19.52 -4.82 -5.88
C SER A 163 18.85 -6.17 -5.62
N ILE A 164 18.47 -6.88 -6.68
CA ILE A 164 17.96 -8.25 -6.58
C ILE A 164 19.01 -9.16 -5.96
N ARG A 165 20.24 -9.17 -6.50
CA ARG A 165 21.34 -9.99 -5.96
C ARG A 165 21.62 -9.67 -4.49
N ALA A 166 21.62 -8.39 -4.14
CA ALA A 166 21.99 -7.94 -2.80
C ALA A 166 20.90 -8.18 -1.75
N LYS A 167 19.63 -7.97 -2.10
CA LYS A 167 18.53 -7.93 -1.13
C LYS A 167 17.61 -9.13 -1.17
N ILE A 168 17.42 -9.76 -2.33
CA ILE A 168 16.54 -10.93 -2.43
C ILE A 168 17.31 -12.15 -1.90
N PRO A 169 16.83 -12.79 -0.83
CA PRO A 169 17.48 -13.99 -0.32
C PRO A 169 17.51 -15.08 -1.38
N ARG A 170 18.65 -15.75 -1.50
CA ARG A 170 18.86 -16.91 -2.39
C ARG A 170 18.70 -16.59 -3.89
N ALA A 171 18.80 -15.31 -4.27
CA ALA A 171 18.69 -14.91 -5.68
C ALA A 171 19.79 -15.52 -6.57
N ALA A 172 21.00 -15.69 -6.02
CA ALA A 172 22.15 -16.29 -6.71
C ALA A 172 22.11 -17.83 -6.76
N GLU A 173 21.11 -18.48 -6.14
CA GLU A 173 20.98 -19.95 -6.11
C GLU A 173 20.16 -20.50 -7.29
N GLY A 174 20.07 -19.77 -8.40
CA GLY A 174 19.27 -20.18 -9.56
C GLY A 174 17.76 -20.10 -9.31
N ARG A 175 17.32 -19.26 -8.38
CA ARG A 175 15.89 -19.02 -8.19
C ARG A 175 15.37 -18.18 -9.36
N HIS A 176 14.36 -18.69 -10.04
CA HIS A 176 13.64 -17.94 -11.06
C HIS A 176 12.96 -16.70 -10.45
N ILE A 177 13.37 -15.50 -10.89
CA ILE A 177 12.81 -14.21 -10.47
C ILE A 177 12.17 -13.53 -11.67
N THR A 178 10.93 -13.09 -11.54
CA THR A 178 10.25 -12.29 -12.55
C THR A 178 10.17 -10.84 -12.10
N VAL A 179 10.66 -9.92 -12.93
CA VAL A 179 10.43 -8.48 -12.81
C VAL A 179 9.28 -8.12 -13.74
N GLN A 180 8.19 -7.61 -13.18
CA GLN A 180 7.05 -7.14 -13.96
C GLN A 180 7.17 -5.63 -14.19
N GLN A 181 6.86 -5.20 -15.41
CA GLN A 181 6.67 -3.79 -15.78
C GLN A 181 5.37 -3.64 -16.59
N ASP A 182 4.79 -2.44 -16.61
CA ASP A 182 3.63 -2.14 -17.46
C ASP A 182 4.04 -1.96 -18.94
N ASN A 183 3.10 -1.59 -19.81
CA ASN A 183 3.32 -1.40 -21.24
C ASN A 183 3.63 0.06 -21.64
N ALA A 184 4.15 0.89 -20.74
CA ALA A 184 4.49 2.28 -21.05
C ALA A 184 5.56 2.38 -22.15
N SER A 185 5.44 3.40 -23.00
CA SER A 185 6.32 3.60 -24.17
C SER A 185 7.84 3.56 -23.88
N PRO A 186 8.33 4.06 -22.72
CA PRO A 186 9.75 3.97 -22.35
C PRO A 186 10.22 2.56 -21.96
N HIS A 187 9.33 1.60 -21.70
CA HIS A 187 9.74 0.29 -21.22
C HIS A 187 10.45 -0.52 -22.31
N ILE A 188 11.43 -1.31 -21.88
CA ILE A 188 12.26 -2.13 -22.77
C ILE A 188 11.63 -3.50 -23.00
N GLN A 189 11.96 -4.16 -24.10
CA GLN A 189 11.49 -5.51 -24.36
C GLN A 189 12.17 -6.51 -23.39
N PRO A 190 11.52 -7.62 -23.03
CA PRO A 190 12.11 -8.69 -22.22
C PRO A 190 13.44 -9.23 -22.74
N ASP A 191 13.62 -9.18 -24.06
CA ASP A 191 14.78 -9.65 -24.78
C ASP A 191 15.82 -8.53 -25.01
N ASP A 192 15.71 -7.39 -24.34
CA ASP A 192 16.70 -6.32 -24.43
C ASP A 192 18.12 -6.81 -24.09
N VAL A 193 19.08 -6.49 -24.97
CA VAL A 193 20.46 -7.02 -24.89
C VAL A 193 21.17 -6.53 -23.63
N ALA A 194 21.04 -5.24 -23.29
CA ALA A 194 21.72 -4.67 -22.13
C ALA A 194 21.13 -5.25 -20.82
N TRP A 195 19.81 -5.46 -20.78
CA TRP A 195 19.15 -6.15 -19.68
C TRP A 195 19.71 -7.57 -19.49
N ARG A 196 19.74 -8.37 -20.57
CA ARG A 196 20.26 -9.75 -20.50
C ARG A 196 21.72 -9.80 -20.05
N GLN A 197 22.55 -8.89 -20.54
CA GLN A 197 23.95 -8.77 -20.10
C GLN A 197 24.07 -8.44 -18.61
N ALA A 198 23.26 -7.50 -18.12
CA ALA A 198 23.23 -7.11 -16.71
C ALA A 198 22.76 -8.24 -15.79
N VAL A 199 21.73 -8.98 -16.20
CA VAL A 199 21.24 -10.17 -15.47
C VAL A 199 22.33 -11.24 -15.40
N ASN A 200 22.99 -11.54 -16.53
CA ASN A 200 24.09 -12.51 -16.56
C ASN A 200 25.24 -12.08 -15.63
N ALA A 201 25.65 -10.81 -15.68
CA ALA A 201 26.68 -10.27 -14.79
C ALA A 201 26.27 -10.31 -13.31
N SER A 202 24.98 -10.19 -13.01
CA SER A 202 24.45 -10.30 -11.65
C SER A 202 24.46 -11.73 -11.10
N GLY A 203 24.69 -12.76 -11.93
CA GLY A 203 24.65 -14.17 -11.52
C GLY A 203 23.30 -14.64 -10.98
N CYS A 204 22.22 -13.91 -11.27
CA CYS A 204 20.85 -14.22 -10.86
C CYS A 204 20.04 -14.63 -12.09
N GLU A 205 19.03 -15.49 -11.91
CA GLU A 205 18.08 -15.84 -12.97
C GLU A 205 16.88 -14.89 -12.93
N VAL A 206 16.96 -13.79 -13.71
CA VAL A 206 15.93 -12.74 -13.71
C VAL A 206 15.32 -12.55 -15.09
N HIS A 207 13.99 -12.64 -15.16
CA HIS A 207 13.22 -12.46 -16.38
C HIS A 207 12.35 -11.21 -16.28
N LEU A 208 12.46 -10.33 -17.27
CA LEU A 208 11.57 -9.18 -17.40
C LEU A 208 10.29 -9.63 -18.11
N ARG A 209 9.13 -9.17 -17.63
CA ARG A 209 7.83 -9.45 -18.25
C ARG A 209 6.96 -8.21 -18.28
N PHE A 210 6.19 -8.11 -19.36
CA PHE A 210 5.10 -7.15 -19.43
C PHE A 210 3.88 -7.66 -18.69
N GLN A 211 3.19 -6.72 -18.07
CA GLN A 211 1.83 -6.88 -17.59
C GLN A 211 0.86 -7.06 -18.77
N PRO A 212 -0.24 -7.82 -18.61
CA PRO A 212 -1.30 -7.85 -19.61
C PRO A 212 -1.85 -6.44 -19.90
N PRO A 213 -2.22 -6.13 -21.16
CA PRO A 213 -2.80 -4.83 -21.51
C PRO A 213 -4.03 -4.49 -20.66
N ASN A 214 -4.22 -3.20 -20.35
CA ASN A 214 -5.40 -2.66 -19.64
C ASN A 214 -5.73 -3.34 -18.30
N SER A 215 -4.73 -3.82 -17.57
CA SER A 215 -4.93 -4.57 -16.33
C SER A 215 -4.38 -3.83 -15.09
N PRO A 216 -4.73 -2.56 -14.83
CA PRO A 216 -4.09 -1.74 -13.78
C PRO A 216 -4.15 -2.36 -12.38
N ASP A 217 -5.13 -3.23 -12.13
CA ASP A 217 -5.29 -4.06 -10.93
C ASP A 217 -4.24 -5.17 -10.79
N MET A 218 -3.34 -5.31 -11.75
CA MET A 218 -2.22 -6.27 -11.71
C MET A 218 -0.87 -5.59 -11.45
N ASN A 219 -0.81 -4.26 -11.27
CA ASN A 219 0.42 -3.55 -10.94
C ASN A 219 0.48 -3.24 -9.44
N VAL A 220 1.37 -3.93 -8.72
CA VAL A 220 1.58 -3.70 -7.28
C VAL A 220 2.02 -2.27 -6.98
N LEU A 221 2.73 -1.61 -7.90
CA LEU A 221 3.16 -0.23 -7.70
C LEU A 221 1.95 0.73 -7.68
N ASP A 222 1.01 0.57 -8.61
CA ASP A 222 -0.20 1.39 -8.66
C ASP A 222 -1.16 1.08 -7.51
N LEU A 223 -1.31 -0.20 -7.18
CA LEU A 223 -2.25 -0.65 -6.15
C LEU A 223 -1.81 -0.33 -4.71
N ALA A 224 -0.51 -0.38 -4.44
CA ALA A 224 0.00 -0.27 -3.07
C ALA A 224 0.96 0.89 -2.86
N VAL A 225 1.98 1.04 -3.71
CA VAL A 225 3.06 2.00 -3.44
C VAL A 225 2.61 3.42 -3.74
N PHE A 226 2.11 3.68 -4.95
CA PHE A 226 1.71 5.02 -5.38
C PHE A 226 0.35 5.43 -4.83
N SER A 227 -0.52 4.49 -4.45
CA SER A 227 -1.78 4.78 -3.77
C SER A 227 -1.59 5.27 -2.32
N ALA A 228 -0.45 4.94 -1.70
CA ALA A 228 -0.12 5.32 -0.32
C ALA A 228 0.66 6.64 -0.18
N LEU A 229 1.08 7.25 -1.29
CA LEU A 229 1.88 8.49 -1.34
C LEU A 229 1.04 9.72 -1.65
#